data_AF-A0A1R3U278-F1
#
_entry.id   AF-A0A1R3U278-F1
#
_cell.length_a   1.000
_cell.length_b   1.000
_cell.length_c   1.000
_cell.angle_alpha   90.00
_cell.angle_beta   90.00
_cell.angle_gamma   90.00
#
_symmetry.space_group_name_H-M   'P 1'
#
loop_
_entity.id
_entity.type
_entity.pdbx_description
1 polymer ?
#
loop_
_entity_poly.entity_id
_entity_poly.type
_entity_poly.pdbx_seq_one_letter_code
_entity_poly.pdbx_strand_id
1 'polypeptide(L)'
;MASIVKSERCDVDIASLLDRRAFDLDRVLEVEPDFFDEEHDHEHDDHITSFSLVEREPMDPEKFIHWMQSTVQAFGLDMLRMKGIISFAGDNDRFVIQAVHMLLEGGSQRPWKEGEERVTRLVFIGRNLPKDVIRASF
;
A
#
# COMPACT_ATOMS: atom_id res chain seq x y z
N MET A 1 -11.27 4.20 27.80
CA MET A 1 -10.00 3.43 27.82
C MET A 1 -9.94 2.54 26.59
N ALA A 2 -8.87 2.65 25.80
CA ALA A 2 -8.67 1.82 24.61
C ALA A 2 -8.03 0.47 25.00
N SER A 3 -8.53 -0.62 24.44
CA SER A 3 -7.92 -1.96 24.63
C SER A 3 -6.78 -2.17 23.64
N ILE A 4 -5.59 -2.53 24.14
CA ILE A 4 -4.45 -2.87 23.29
C ILE A 4 -4.43 -4.38 23.07
N VAL A 5 -4.53 -4.80 21.81
CA VAL A 5 -4.36 -6.21 21.40
C VAL A 5 -3.03 -6.33 20.67
N LYS A 6 -2.14 -7.20 21.17
CA LYS A 6 -0.88 -7.51 20.51
C LYS A 6 -1.10 -8.70 19.56
N SER A 7 -0.63 -8.59 18.33
CA SER A 7 -0.72 -9.64 17.32
C SER A 7 0.61 -9.73 16.57
N GLU A 8 0.93 -10.93 16.09
CA GLU A 8 2.01 -11.18 15.15
C GLU A 8 1.42 -11.74 13.86
N ARG A 9 1.79 -11.18 12.70
CA ARG A 9 1.31 -11.62 11.37
C ARG A 9 -0.22 -11.70 11.22
N CYS A 10 -0.95 -10.78 11.85
CA CYS A 10 -2.42 -10.75 11.84
C CYS A 10 -3.07 -11.99 12.50
N ASP A 11 -2.33 -12.76 13.31
CA ASP A 11 -2.91 -13.79 14.16
C ASP A 11 -3.59 -13.12 15.35
N VAL A 12 -4.88 -12.90 15.22
CA VAL A 12 -5.74 -12.29 16.23
C VAL A 12 -7.15 -12.80 16.01
N ASP A 13 -7.86 -13.08 17.10
CA ASP A 13 -9.24 -13.49 17.03
C ASP A 13 -10.08 -12.36 16.42
N ILE A 14 -10.77 -12.65 15.32
CA ILE A 14 -11.63 -11.69 14.62
C ILE A 14 -12.77 -11.18 15.51
N ALA A 15 -13.26 -12.00 16.45
CA ALA A 15 -14.26 -11.57 17.43
C ALA A 15 -13.71 -10.49 18.37
N SER A 16 -12.39 -10.44 18.54
CA SER A 16 -11.74 -9.36 19.26
C SER A 16 -11.56 -8.10 18.42
N LEU A 17 -11.91 -8.07 17.14
CA LEU A 17 -11.81 -6.85 16.31
C LEU A 17 -13.17 -6.28 15.93
N LEU A 18 -14.17 -7.14 15.75
CA LEU A 18 -15.53 -6.77 15.36
C LEU A 18 -16.43 -6.47 16.58
N ASP A 19 -17.59 -5.87 16.33
CA ASP A 19 -18.64 -5.57 17.33
C ASP A 19 -18.17 -4.78 18.56
N ARG A 20 -17.15 -3.94 18.38
CA ARG A 20 -16.57 -3.14 19.48
C ARG A 20 -17.46 -1.98 19.95
N ARG A 21 -18.61 -1.75 19.30
CA ARG A 21 -19.52 -0.62 19.55
C ARG A 21 -18.76 0.71 19.72
N ALA A 22 -17.68 0.87 18.95
CA ALA A 22 -16.79 2.02 19.04
C ALA A 22 -17.38 3.29 18.40
N PHE A 23 -18.41 3.10 17.56
CA PHE A 23 -19.20 4.15 16.90
C PHE A 23 -20.65 4.15 17.42
N ASP A 24 -20.85 3.75 18.67
CA ASP A 24 -22.17 3.88 19.30
C ASP A 24 -22.51 5.38 19.42
N LEU A 25 -23.59 5.80 18.77
CA LEU A 25 -23.90 7.21 18.55
C LEU A 25 -24.05 7.96 19.87
N ASP A 26 -24.66 7.32 20.87
CA ASP A 26 -24.84 7.88 22.21
C ASP A 26 -23.50 8.21 22.87
N ARG A 27 -22.48 7.36 22.64
CA ARG A 27 -21.13 7.54 23.18
C ARG A 27 -20.33 8.59 22.41
N VAL A 28 -20.54 8.71 21.10
CA VAL A 28 -19.93 9.76 20.29
C VAL A 28 -20.47 11.11 20.72
N LEU A 29 -21.78 11.23 20.95
CA LEU A 29 -22.44 12.45 21.42
C LEU A 29 -22.09 12.83 22.87
N GLU A 30 -21.75 11.85 23.73
CA GLU A 30 -21.22 12.13 25.08
C GLU A 30 -19.82 12.78 25.06
N VAL A 31 -19.03 12.51 24.01
CA VAL A 31 -17.64 12.98 23.89
C VAL A 31 -17.56 14.23 23.00
N GLU A 32 -18.32 14.25 21.91
CA GLU A 32 -18.47 15.33 20.94
C GLU A 32 -19.98 15.62 20.76
N PRO A 33 -20.56 16.48 21.62
CA PRO A 33 -22.00 16.80 21.58
C PRO A 33 -22.45 17.43 20.26
N ASP A 34 -21.51 18.14 19.61
CA ASP A 34 -21.73 18.90 18.39
C ASP A 34 -21.42 18.06 17.13
N PHE A 35 -21.31 16.72 17.23
CA PHE A 35 -20.98 15.82 16.12
C PHE A 35 -21.89 15.94 14.89
N PHE A 36 -23.09 16.51 15.05
CA PHE A 36 -24.04 16.76 13.97
C PHE A 36 -24.04 18.21 13.45
N ASP A 37 -23.25 19.11 14.04
CA ASP A 37 -23.12 20.47 13.50
C ASP A 37 -22.34 20.41 12.18
N GLU A 38 -23.01 20.87 11.11
CA GLU A 38 -22.59 20.79 9.70
C GLU A 38 -21.35 21.67 9.35
N GLU A 39 -20.50 22.00 10.31
CA GLU A 39 -19.20 22.68 10.10
C GLU A 39 -18.01 21.69 10.06
N HIS A 40 -18.28 20.39 9.93
CA HIS A 40 -17.24 19.43 9.61
C HIS A 40 -17.07 19.38 8.09
N ASP A 41 -16.20 20.26 7.59
CA ASP A 41 -15.73 20.25 6.21
C ASP A 41 -15.15 18.85 5.92
N HIS A 42 -15.94 18.00 5.27
CA HIS A 42 -15.47 16.71 4.78
C HIS A 42 -14.56 17.00 3.58
N GLU A 43 -13.32 17.42 3.86
CA GLU A 43 -12.27 17.49 2.87
C GLU A 43 -12.01 16.05 2.38
N HIS A 44 -12.65 15.68 1.29
CA HIS A 44 -12.08 14.67 0.41
C HIS A 44 -10.72 15.22 -0.03
N ASP A 45 -9.63 14.61 0.45
CA ASP A 45 -8.28 14.92 0.00
C ASP A 45 -8.15 14.46 -1.46
N ASP A 46 -8.68 15.27 -2.39
CA ASP A 46 -8.66 15.10 -3.85
C ASP A 46 -7.22 14.96 -4.38
N HIS A 47 -6.21 15.25 -3.56
CA HIS A 47 -4.81 15.09 -3.91
C HIS A 47 -4.31 13.66 -3.78
N ILE A 48 -5.02 12.77 -3.06
CA ILE A 48 -4.65 11.35 -2.97
C ILE A 48 -5.13 10.62 -4.22
N THR A 49 -4.17 10.15 -5.01
CA THR A 49 -4.45 9.40 -6.23
C THR A 49 -3.76 8.03 -6.19
N SER A 50 -4.21 7.14 -7.08
CA SER A 50 -3.55 5.87 -7.30
C SER A 50 -3.30 5.63 -8.79
N PHE A 51 -2.23 4.90 -9.10
CA PHE A 51 -1.94 4.46 -10.45
C PHE A 51 -1.16 3.14 -10.44
N SER A 52 -1.21 2.43 -11.56
CA SER A 52 -0.53 1.15 -11.73
C SER A 52 0.45 1.18 -12.89
N LEU A 53 1.56 0.45 -12.73
CA LEU A 53 2.51 0.13 -13.79
C LEU A 53 2.45 -1.37 -14.08
N VAL A 54 2.56 -1.74 -15.35
CA VAL A 54 2.48 -3.13 -15.81
C VAL A 54 3.56 -3.34 -16.85
N GLU A 55 4.38 -4.38 -16.66
CA GLU A 55 5.39 -4.83 -17.63
C GLU A 55 5.24 -6.34 -17.83
N ARG A 56 5.17 -6.78 -19.09
CA ARG A 56 5.00 -8.18 -19.49
C ARG A 56 6.33 -8.87 -19.71
N GLU A 57 7.39 -8.12 -20.02
CA GLU A 57 8.73 -8.66 -20.14
C GLU A 57 9.38 -8.87 -18.75
N PRO A 58 10.15 -9.96 -18.57
CA PRO A 58 10.89 -10.16 -17.33
C PRO A 58 11.86 -9.00 -17.05
N MET A 59 11.83 -8.48 -15.82
CA MET A 59 12.69 -7.37 -15.41
C MET A 59 14.06 -7.86 -14.98
N ASP A 60 15.06 -7.00 -15.16
CA ASP A 60 16.38 -7.20 -14.58
C ASP A 60 16.34 -6.86 -13.06
N PRO A 61 16.75 -7.79 -12.17
CA PRO A 61 16.68 -7.56 -10.73
C PRO A 61 17.45 -6.33 -10.25
N GLU A 62 18.69 -6.14 -10.73
CA GLU A 62 19.55 -5.06 -10.25
C GLU A 62 19.00 -3.70 -10.68
N LYS A 63 18.60 -3.57 -11.95
CA LYS A 63 18.00 -2.34 -12.48
C LYS A 63 16.71 -1.99 -11.77
N PHE A 64 15.84 -2.98 -11.55
CA PHE A 64 14.57 -2.75 -10.86
C PHE A 64 14.76 -2.30 -9.41
N ILE A 65 15.64 -2.97 -8.66
CA ILE A 65 15.90 -2.62 -7.27
C ILE A 65 16.50 -1.22 -7.16
N HIS A 66 17.44 -0.88 -8.05
CA HIS A 66 18.00 0.47 -8.11
C HIS A 66 16.92 1.52 -8.42
N TRP A 67 16.11 1.28 -9.46
CA TRP A 67 15.01 2.16 -9.82
C TRP A 67 14.02 2.36 -8.67
N MET A 68 13.66 1.28 -7.96
CA MET A 68 12.74 1.35 -6.83
C MET A 68 13.32 2.17 -5.68
N GLN A 69 14.59 1.96 -5.34
CA GLN A 69 15.28 2.72 -4.30
C GLN A 69 15.31 4.22 -4.64
N SER A 70 15.64 4.57 -5.87
CA SER A 70 15.62 5.97 -6.34
C SER A 70 14.19 6.56 -6.31
N THR A 71 13.18 5.78 -6.69
CA THR A 71 11.78 6.21 -6.69
C THR A 71 11.28 6.47 -5.26
N VAL A 72 11.58 5.57 -4.31
CA VAL A 72 11.24 5.77 -2.89
C VAL A 72 12.04 6.93 -2.29
N GLN A 73 13.31 7.10 -2.65
CA GLN A 73 14.10 8.22 -2.17
C GLN A 73 13.54 9.57 -2.66
N ALA A 74 13.09 9.64 -3.92
CA ALA A 74 12.58 10.86 -4.52
C ALA A 74 11.15 11.20 -4.08
N PHE A 75 10.28 10.19 -3.96
CA PHE A 75 8.83 10.38 -3.79
C PHE A 75 8.25 9.73 -2.53
N GLY A 76 9.09 9.13 -1.67
CA GLY A 76 8.65 8.35 -0.52
C GLY A 76 7.91 9.16 0.55
N LEU A 77 8.10 10.48 0.65
CA LEU A 77 7.32 11.30 1.58
C LEU A 77 5.83 11.36 1.17
N ASP A 78 5.59 11.48 -0.13
CA ASP A 78 4.25 11.58 -0.72
C ASP A 78 3.64 10.21 -1.07
N MET A 79 4.45 9.16 -1.09
CA MET A 79 4.03 7.78 -1.34
C MET A 79 3.46 7.13 -0.08
N LEU A 80 2.14 7.14 0.06
CA LEU A 80 1.45 6.53 1.21
C LEU A 80 1.61 5.00 1.22
N ARG A 81 1.50 4.37 0.05
CA ARG A 81 1.69 2.93 -0.09
C ARG A 81 2.07 2.56 -1.52
N MET A 82 2.94 1.58 -1.66
CA MET A 82 3.16 0.86 -2.90
C MET A 82 3.14 -0.63 -2.65
N LYS A 83 2.59 -1.40 -3.60
CA LYS A 83 2.68 -2.85 -3.61
C LYS A 83 3.02 -3.32 -5.01
N GLY A 84 3.78 -4.40 -5.10
CA GLY A 84 4.17 -4.96 -6.37
C GLY A 84 4.37 -6.46 -6.35
N ILE A 85 4.06 -7.07 -7.49
CA ILE A 85 4.56 -8.40 -7.88
C ILE A 85 5.49 -8.19 -9.07
N ILE A 86 6.65 -8.83 -9.08
CA ILE A 86 7.65 -8.67 -10.12
C ILE A 86 8.00 -10.03 -10.72
N SER A 87 8.05 -10.06 -12.05
CA SER A 87 8.63 -11.16 -12.82
C SER A 87 10.08 -10.81 -13.13
N PHE A 88 11.04 -11.47 -12.49
CA PHE A 88 12.46 -11.29 -12.78
C PHE A 88 12.97 -12.27 -13.83
N ALA A 89 13.90 -11.81 -14.67
CA ALA A 89 14.61 -12.66 -15.61
C ALA A 89 15.43 -13.72 -14.86
N GLY A 90 15.28 -14.99 -15.27
CA GLY A 90 16.01 -16.12 -14.66
C GLY A 90 15.51 -16.58 -13.29
N ASP A 91 14.52 -15.91 -12.71
CA ASP A 91 13.88 -16.33 -11.45
C ASP A 91 12.58 -17.10 -11.75
N ASN A 92 12.35 -18.21 -11.06
CA ASN A 92 11.10 -18.97 -11.16
C ASN A 92 10.11 -18.63 -10.05
N ASP A 93 10.53 -17.78 -9.11
CA ASP A 93 9.69 -17.27 -8.06
C ASP A 93 9.11 -15.91 -8.42
N ARG A 94 7.95 -15.66 -7.83
CA ARG A 94 7.35 -14.34 -7.79
C ARG A 94 8.03 -13.55 -6.68
N PHE A 95 8.63 -12.43 -7.06
CA PHE A 95 9.11 -11.46 -6.09
C PHE A 95 7.98 -10.53 -5.70
N VAL A 96 7.80 -10.29 -4.40
CA VAL A 96 6.84 -9.33 -3.86
C VAL A 96 7.59 -8.15 -3.27
N ILE A 97 7.03 -6.96 -3.45
CA ILE A 97 7.57 -5.74 -2.86
C ILE A 97 6.45 -4.92 -2.26
N GLN A 98 6.76 -4.21 -1.18
CA GLN A 98 5.88 -3.23 -0.58
C GLN A 98 6.68 -2.03 -0.08
N ALA A 99 6.07 -0.86 -0.20
CA ALA A 99 6.60 0.35 0.42
C ALA A 99 5.51 1.09 1.20
N VAL A 100 5.90 1.69 2.32
CA VAL A 100 5.09 2.60 3.12
C VAL A 100 5.96 3.79 3.46
N HIS A 101 5.68 4.93 2.83
CA HIS A 101 6.56 6.08 2.82
C HIS A 101 7.99 5.73 2.38
N MET A 102 8.98 5.93 3.26
CA MET A 102 10.39 5.67 3.01
C MET A 102 10.79 4.21 3.27
N LEU A 103 9.91 3.40 3.87
CA LEU A 103 10.21 2.01 4.18
C LEU A 103 9.93 1.16 2.95
N LEU A 104 10.97 0.48 2.45
CA LEU A 104 10.89 -0.48 1.35
C LEU A 104 11.24 -1.88 1.85
N GLU A 105 10.39 -2.85 1.53
CA GLU A 105 10.59 -4.26 1.85
C GLU A 105 10.27 -5.11 0.61
N GLY A 106 11.07 -6.14 0.36
CA GLY A 106 10.79 -7.10 -0.71
C GLY A 106 11.41 -8.47 -0.44
N GLY A 107 10.90 -9.48 -1.13
CA GLY A 107 11.40 -10.85 -1.02
C GLY A 107 10.73 -11.80 -2.01
N SER A 108 11.34 -12.98 -2.19
CA SER A 108 10.68 -14.09 -2.87
C SER A 108 9.46 -14.55 -2.05
N GLN A 109 8.31 -14.74 -2.71
CA GLN A 109 7.09 -15.22 -2.07
C GLN A 109 6.86 -16.71 -2.34
N ARG A 110 6.78 -17.10 -3.61
CA ARG A 110 6.47 -18.47 -4.07
C ARG A 110 6.85 -18.64 -5.54
N PRO A 111 7.01 -19.88 -6.02
CA PRO A 111 7.10 -20.17 -7.44
C PRO A 111 5.88 -19.65 -8.23
N TRP A 112 6.09 -19.25 -9.48
CA TRP A 112 5.01 -19.06 -10.44
C TRP A 112 4.29 -20.39 -10.68
N LYS A 113 2.95 -20.37 -10.77
CA LYS A 113 2.16 -21.57 -11.08
C LYS A 113 2.23 -21.88 -12.57
N GLU A 114 1.97 -23.14 -12.91
CA GLU A 114 1.80 -23.55 -14.31
C GLU A 114 0.64 -22.77 -14.96
N GLY A 115 0.89 -22.19 -16.13
CA GLY A 115 -0.08 -21.34 -16.85
C GLY A 115 -0.31 -19.95 -16.26
N GLU A 116 0.38 -19.57 -15.18
CA GLU A 116 0.28 -18.24 -14.60
C GLU A 116 1.01 -17.19 -15.45
N GLU A 117 0.35 -16.09 -15.79
CA GLU A 117 0.96 -15.01 -16.54
C GLU A 117 2.06 -14.34 -15.71
N ARG A 118 3.30 -14.43 -16.18
CA ARG A 118 4.49 -13.85 -15.56
C ARG A 118 4.60 -12.36 -15.86
N VAL A 119 3.77 -11.57 -15.19
CA VAL A 119 3.67 -10.12 -15.40
C VAL A 119 4.09 -9.35 -14.15
N THR A 120 4.88 -8.31 -14.33
CA THR A 120 5.17 -7.34 -13.27
C THR A 120 4.01 -6.36 -13.15
N ARG A 121 3.51 -6.16 -11.94
CA ARG A 121 2.42 -5.22 -11.64
C ARG A 121 2.74 -4.47 -10.37
N LEU A 122 2.77 -3.15 -10.46
CA LEU A 122 2.94 -2.24 -9.33
C LEU A 122 1.69 -1.38 -9.17
N VAL A 123 1.32 -1.07 -7.94
CA VAL A 123 0.29 -0.09 -7.61
C VAL A 123 0.87 0.91 -6.62
N PHE A 124 0.69 2.19 -6.92
CA PHE A 124 1.12 3.31 -6.10
C PHE A 124 -0.13 4.05 -5.59
N ILE A 125 -0.07 4.50 -4.34
CA ILE A 125 -1.07 5.34 -3.70
C ILE A 125 -0.31 6.46 -3.01
N GLY A 126 -0.62 7.71 -3.32
CA GLY A 126 0.07 8.85 -2.74
C GLY A 126 -0.53 10.20 -3.09
N ARG A 127 0.01 11.24 -2.47
CA ARG A 127 -0.42 12.63 -2.66
C ARG A 127 0.34 13.27 -3.82
N ASN A 128 -0.38 13.79 -4.82
CA ASN A 128 0.22 14.51 -5.95
C ASN A 128 1.43 13.78 -6.61
N LEU A 129 1.44 12.44 -6.61
CA LEU A 129 2.57 11.67 -7.15
C LEU A 129 2.74 11.96 -8.65
N PRO A 130 3.98 12.21 -9.13
CA PRO A 130 4.23 12.54 -10.53
C PRO A 130 4.18 11.28 -11.40
N LYS A 131 2.97 10.79 -11.67
CA LYS A 131 2.69 9.55 -12.40
C LYS A 131 3.46 9.44 -13.71
N ASP A 132 3.51 10.51 -14.50
CA ASP A 132 4.16 10.49 -15.82
C ASP A 132 5.69 10.36 -15.70
N VAL A 133 6.28 10.97 -14.68
CA VAL A 133 7.72 10.86 -14.40
C VAL A 133 8.07 9.44 -13.94
N ILE A 134 7.27 8.89 -13.02
CA ILE A 134 7.47 7.53 -12.51
C ILE A 134 7.25 6.49 -13.63
N ARG A 135 6.27 6.71 -14.51
CA ARG A 135 6.01 5.83 -15.65
C ARG A 135 7.10 5.91 -16.72
N ALA A 136 7.67 7.08 -16.96
CA ALA A 136 8.71 7.26 -17.98
C ALA A 136 10.07 6.68 -17.55
N SER A 137 10.30 6.52 -16.25
CA SER A 137 11.54 5.95 -15.70
C SER A 137 11.48 4.45 -15.41
N PHE A 138 10.27 3.86 -15.44
CA PHE A 138 10.01 2.43 -15.22
C PHE A 138 10.37 1.60 -16.46
#